data_AF-A0AA35UIX5-F1
#
_entry.id   AF-A0AA35UIX5-F1
#
_cell.length_a   1.000
_cell.length_b   1.000
_cell.length_c   1.000
_cell.angle_alpha   90.00
_cell.angle_beta   90.00
_cell.angle_gamma   90.00
#
_symmetry.space_group_name_H-M   'P 1'
#
loop_
_entity.id
_entity.type
_entity.pdbx_description
1 polymer ?
#
loop_
_entity_poly.entity_id
_entity_poly.type
_entity_poly.pdbx_seq_one_letter_code
_entity_poly.pdbx_strand_id
1 'polypeptide(L)' 'REIRPSVVFRKVTNGFRSDWGAQIHAGYRSVTGTARLTGKSALDAIRDLVDGKFALA' A
#
# COMPACT_ATOMS: atom_id res chain seq x y z
N ARG A 1 -6.32 -19.67 -8.35
CA ARG A 1 -6.84 -18.58 -7.50
C ARG A 1 -5.70 -18.08 -6.63
N GLU A 2 -5.28 -16.83 -6.80
CA GLU A 2 -4.16 -16.26 -6.06
C GLU A 2 -4.54 -15.98 -4.59
N ILE A 3 -3.61 -16.19 -3.67
CA ILE A 3 -3.78 -15.84 -2.26
C ILE A 3 -3.63 -14.33 -2.11
N ARG A 4 -4.53 -13.67 -1.36
CA ARG A 4 -4.43 -12.23 -1.12
C ARG A 4 -3.09 -11.90 -0.43
N PRO A 5 -2.33 -10.88 -0.90
CA PRO A 5 -1.03 -10.52 -0.31
C PRO A 5 -1.05 -10.26 1.20
N SER A 6 -2.17 -9.77 1.75
CA SER A 6 -2.32 -9.54 3.20
C SER A 6 -2.32 -10.84 4.02
N VAL A 7 -2.80 -11.95 3.46
CA VAL A 7 -2.79 -13.27 4.11
C VAL A 7 -1.36 -13.77 4.24
N VAL A 8 -0.58 -13.67 3.15
CA VAL A 8 0.85 -14.03 3.14
C VAL A 8 1.62 -13.15 4.13
N PHE A 9 1.37 -11.83 4.10
CA PHE A 9 2.00 -10.90 5.01
C PHE A 9 1.78 -11.30 6.48
N ARG A 10 0.53 -11.54 6.90
CA ARG A 10 0.23 -11.91 8.29
C ARG A 10 0.83 -13.27 8.66
N LYS A 11 0.91 -14.21 7.71
CA LYS A 11 1.53 -15.53 7.96
C LYS A 11 3.03 -15.42 8.23
N VAL A 12 3.74 -14.57 7.48
CA VAL A 12 5.21 -14.43 7.59
C VAL A 12 5.60 -13.50 8.74
N THR A 13 4.85 -12.42 8.97
CA THR A 13 5.22 -11.37 9.93
C THR A 13 4.51 -11.47 11.27
N ASN A 14 3.50 -12.35 11.39
CA ASN A 14 2.57 -12.40 12.52
C ASN A 14 1.78 -11.09 12.76
N GLY A 15 1.64 -10.27 11.71
CA GLY A 15 0.90 -9.01 11.74
C GLY A 15 1.62 -7.87 12.46
N PHE A 16 0.89 -6.80 12.73
CA PHE A 16 1.42 -5.61 13.40
C PHE A 16 1.32 -5.73 14.92
N ARG A 17 2.26 -5.08 15.62
CA ARG A 17 2.20 -4.87 17.07
C ARG A 17 1.93 -3.41 17.43
N SER A 18 2.10 -2.50 16.46
CA SER A 18 1.77 -1.09 16.60
C SER A 18 0.32 -0.84 16.24
N ASP A 19 -0.29 0.12 16.93
CA ASP A 19 -1.66 0.55 16.66
C ASP A 19 -1.81 1.20 15.27
N TRP A 20 -0.73 1.80 14.75
CA TRP A 20 -0.73 2.48 13.46
C TRP A 20 -0.31 1.59 12.27
N GLY A 21 0.35 0.45 12.51
CA GLY A 21 1.01 -0.32 11.45
C GLY A 21 0.04 -0.90 10.42
N ALA A 22 -1.14 -1.32 10.86
CA ALA A 22 -2.19 -1.84 9.99
C ALA A 22 -2.71 -0.78 9.00
N GLN A 23 -2.84 0.47 9.46
CA GLN A 23 -3.33 1.57 8.64
C GLN A 23 -2.32 1.94 7.54
N ILE A 24 -1.04 2.05 7.90
CA ILE A 24 0.03 2.32 6.92
C ILE A 24 0.14 1.20 5.90
N HIS A 25 0.04 -0.07 6.30
CA HIS A 25 0.08 -1.17 5.35
C HIS A 25 -1.10 -1.15 4.37
N ALA A 26 -2.30 -0.89 4.85
CA ALA A 26 -3.49 -0.76 4.01
C ALA A 26 -3.34 0.42 3.03
N GLY A 27 -2.90 1.59 3.51
CA GLY A 27 -2.65 2.77 2.69
C GLY A 27 -1.58 2.52 1.62
N TYR A 28 -0.44 1.96 2.00
CA TYR A 28 0.64 1.59 1.07
C TYR A 28 0.16 0.63 -0.02
N ARG A 29 -0.58 -0.44 0.35
CA ARG A 29 -1.11 -1.42 -0.62
C ARG A 29 -2.14 -0.81 -1.56
N SER A 30 -2.96 0.12 -1.07
CA SER A 30 -3.93 0.84 -1.90
C SER A 30 -3.20 1.72 -2.92
N VAL A 31 -2.29 2.59 -2.47
CA VAL A 31 -1.56 3.53 -3.33
C VAL A 31 -0.74 2.80 -4.39
N THR A 32 0.05 1.80 -3.99
CA THR A 32 0.90 1.04 -4.93
C THR A 32 0.09 0.11 -5.85
N GLY A 33 -1.03 -0.43 -5.35
CA GLY A 33 -1.97 -1.19 -6.17
C GLY A 33 -2.57 -0.34 -7.29
N THR A 34 -3.06 0.85 -6.95
CA THR A 34 -3.59 1.81 -7.92
C THR A 34 -2.52 2.28 -8.89
N ALA A 35 -1.32 2.61 -8.41
CA ALA A 35 -0.20 3.03 -9.26
C ALA A 35 0.15 1.97 -10.32
N ARG A 36 0.11 0.70 -9.95
CA ARG A 36 0.35 -0.41 -10.87
C ARG A 36 -0.69 -0.46 -12.00
N LEU A 37 -1.96 -0.17 -11.70
CA LEU A 37 -3.02 -0.12 -12.71
C LEU A 37 -2.82 1.03 -13.71
N THR A 38 -2.18 2.12 -13.28
CA THR A 38 -1.90 3.30 -14.11
C THR A 38 -0.49 3.30 -14.72
N GLY A 39 0.27 2.20 -14.60
CA GLY A 39 1.64 2.11 -15.10
C GLY A 39 2.68 2.98 -14.36
N LYS A 40 2.33 3.53 -13.18
CA LYS A 40 3.25 4.30 -12.33
C LYS A 40 4.10 3.37 -11.45
N SER A 41 5.34 3.76 -11.20
CA SER A 41 6.18 3.04 -10.24
C SER A 41 5.68 3.24 -8.80
N ALA A 42 5.96 2.27 -7.93
CA ALA A 42 5.59 2.38 -6.52
C ALA A 42 6.29 3.57 -5.83
N LEU A 43 7.54 3.86 -6.22
CA LEU A 43 8.30 4.97 -5.65
C LEU A 43 7.70 6.32 -6.03
N ASP A 44 7.33 6.49 -7.30
CA ASP A 44 6.73 7.75 -7.78
C ASP A 44 5.37 7.99 -7.13
N ALA A 45 4.55 6.93 -6.98
CA ALA A 45 3.26 7.04 -6.30
C ALA A 45 3.39 7.44 -4.82
N ILE A 46 4.42 6.94 -4.12
CA ILE A 46 4.70 7.33 -2.73
C ILE A 46 5.19 8.77 -2.66
N ARG A 47 6.04 9.20 -3.60
CA ARG A 47 6.47 10.61 -3.70
C ARG A 47 5.30 11.54 -3.95
N ASP A 48 4.43 11.21 -4.91
CA ASP A 48 3.21 11.98 -5.19
C ASP A 48 2.34 12.11 -3.92
N LEU A 49 2.20 11.03 -3.13
CA LEU A 49 1.46 11.05 -1.87
C LEU A 49 2.10 12.00 -0.84
N VAL A 50 3.40 11.89 -0.61
CA VAL A 50 4.13 12.70 0.38
C VAL A 50 4.19 14.17 -0.03
N ASP A 51 4.32 14.44 -1.32
CA ASP A 51 4.33 15.78 -1.91
C ASP A 51 2.91 16.41 -1.96
N GLY A 52 1.85 15.69 -1.59
CA GLY A 52 0.48 16.19 -1.63
C GLY A 52 -0.14 16.27 -3.03
N LYS A 53 0.45 15.59 -4.01
CA LYS A 53 0.06 15.61 -5.44
C LYS A 53 -1.02 14.56 -5.77
N PHE A 54 -2.04 14.45 -4.93
CA PHE A 54 -3.21 13.63 -5.21
C PHE A 54 -4.36 14.53 -5.69
N ALA A 55 -4.82 14.30 -6.93
CA ALA A 55 -6.05 14.91 -7.39
C ALA A 55 -7.22 14.30 -6.58
N LEU A 56 -7.85 15.12 -5.73
CA LEU A 56 -9.18 14.79 -5.21
C LEU A 56 -10.14 14.89 -6.39
N ALA A 57 -10.53 13.73 -6.92
CA ALA A 57 -11.60 13.63 -7.93
C ALA A 57 -12.95 13.94 -7.30
#